data_AF-A0A3Q3IPB1-F1
#
_entry.id   AF-A0A3Q3IPB1-F1
#
_cell.length_a   1.000
_cell.length_b   1.000
_cell.length_c   1.000
_cell.angle_alpha   90.00
_cell.angle_beta   90.00
_cell.angle_gamma   90.00
#
_symmetry.space_group_name_H-M   'P 1'
#
loop_
_entity.id
_entity.type
_entity.pdbx_description
1 polymer ?
#
loop_
_entity_poly.entity_id
_entity_poly.type
_entity_poly.pdbx_seq_one_letter_code
_entity_poly.pdbx_strand_id
1 'polypeptide(L)'
;MAINKSHSGEDVDKKCIFCLIANDQDEEAEILKKDEELVCFKDIEPAAPHHYLVVPRKHITSCLSLHRGHTGLVERMAEMGKAVLRDQGITDMKDIQLGFHQAPYISVEHLHLHVLAPTTKIIWDQRNMFKPAFVTEECLRKHLKDKAPPLKYCLTDCFSCLRATSSQGGLSEKQTSQRRI
;
A
#
# COMPACT_ATOMS: atom_id res chain seq x y z
N MET A 1 -3.83 25.48 35.63
CA MET A 1 -4.68 24.35 35.19
C MET A 1 -4.62 24.30 33.68
N ALA A 2 -3.87 23.35 33.11
CA ALA A 2 -3.78 23.18 31.66
C ALA A 2 -5.00 22.40 31.18
N ILE A 3 -5.74 22.99 30.24
CA ILE A 3 -6.97 22.44 29.69
C ILE A 3 -6.56 21.38 28.65
N ASN A 4 -6.68 20.10 28.99
CA ASN A 4 -6.54 19.00 28.04
C ASN A 4 -7.68 19.09 27.02
N LYS A 5 -7.40 19.63 25.83
CA LYS A 5 -8.34 19.64 24.71
C LYS A 5 -8.24 18.29 24.01
N SER A 6 -9.01 17.32 24.49
CA SER A 6 -9.28 16.08 23.78
C SER A 6 -9.90 16.42 22.42
N HIS A 7 -9.12 16.32 21.35
CA HIS A 7 -9.66 16.38 20.00
C HIS A 7 -10.41 15.07 19.75
N SER A 8 -11.74 15.14 19.78
CA SER A 8 -12.63 14.04 19.39
C SER A 8 -12.34 13.64 17.94
N GLY A 9 -12.33 12.34 17.62
CA GLY A 9 -12.06 11.82 16.27
C GLY A 9 -12.90 12.47 15.16
N GLU A 10 -14.12 12.93 15.48
CA GLU A 10 -14.99 13.65 14.55
C GLU A 10 -14.42 14.97 14.01
N ASP A 11 -13.51 15.63 14.73
CA ASP A 11 -12.93 16.92 14.31
C ASP A 11 -11.72 16.71 13.35
N VAL A 12 -11.14 15.50 13.33
CA VAL A 12 -10.10 15.11 12.37
C VAL A 12 -10.73 14.80 11.02
N ASP A 13 -11.83 14.04 11.02
CA ASP A 13 -12.54 13.66 9.79
C ASP A 13 -13.02 14.88 8.98
N LYS A 14 -13.46 15.94 9.67
CA LYS A 14 -13.95 17.18 9.02
C LYS A 14 -12.85 18.04 8.40
N LYS A 15 -11.58 17.82 8.74
CA LYS A 15 -10.42 18.60 8.26
C LYS A 15 -9.52 17.80 7.31
N CYS A 16 -9.67 16.47 7.29
CA CYS A 16 -8.91 15.61 6.40
C CYS A 16 -9.45 15.71 4.97
N ILE A 17 -8.62 16.16 4.03
CA ILE A 17 -9.00 16.26 2.61
C ILE A 17 -9.46 14.91 2.03
N PHE A 18 -8.83 13.79 2.42
CA PHE A 18 -9.26 12.47 1.95
C PHE A 18 -10.57 12.01 2.59
N CYS A 19 -10.95 12.49 3.76
CA CYS A 19 -12.30 12.29 4.30
C CYS A 19 -13.33 13.10 3.51
N LEU A 20 -13.01 14.34 3.10
CA LEU A 20 -13.89 15.14 2.25
C LEU A 20 -14.12 14.43 0.91
N ILE A 21 -13.05 13.99 0.25
CA ILE A 21 -13.13 13.20 -1.00
C ILE A 21 -13.93 11.92 -0.78
N ALA A 22 -13.62 11.15 0.26
CA ALA A 22 -14.29 9.87 0.52
C ALA A 22 -15.76 10.01 0.93
N ASN A 23 -16.22 11.21 1.29
CA ASN A 23 -17.61 11.51 1.61
C ASN A 23 -18.29 12.37 0.54
N ASP A 24 -17.72 12.46 -0.67
CA ASP A 24 -18.28 13.21 -1.81
C ASP A 24 -18.46 14.72 -1.50
N GLN A 25 -17.57 15.29 -0.69
CA GLN A 25 -17.56 16.72 -0.29
C GLN A 25 -16.48 17.55 -0.99
N ASP A 26 -15.72 16.94 -1.89
CA ASP A 26 -14.72 17.58 -2.73
C ASP A 26 -15.17 17.46 -4.20
N GLU A 27 -15.44 18.60 -4.84
CA GLU A 27 -15.94 18.65 -6.22
C GLU A 27 -14.81 18.59 -7.27
N GLU A 28 -13.55 18.76 -6.86
CA GLU A 28 -12.37 18.77 -7.75
C GLU A 28 -11.79 17.36 -7.95
N ALA A 29 -12.03 16.45 -6.99
CA ALA A 29 -11.51 15.09 -7.04
C ALA A 29 -12.12 14.25 -8.18
N GLU A 30 -11.26 13.76 -9.08
CA GLU A 30 -11.65 12.85 -10.17
C GLU A 30 -11.83 11.41 -9.63
N ILE A 31 -13.04 11.08 -9.19
CA ILE A 31 -13.38 9.74 -8.69
C ILE A 31 -13.47 8.73 -9.85
N LEU A 32 -12.66 7.67 -9.78
CA LEU A 32 -12.60 6.60 -10.78
C LEU A 32 -13.49 5.41 -10.41
N LYS A 33 -13.60 5.09 -9.11
CA LYS A 33 -14.41 3.99 -8.59
C LYS A 33 -14.72 4.21 -7.12
N LYS A 34 -15.91 3.81 -6.66
CA LYS A 34 -16.26 3.83 -5.24
C LYS A 34 -17.26 2.74 -4.91
N ASP A 35 -17.25 2.31 -3.66
CA ASP A 35 -18.26 1.45 -3.04
C ASP A 35 -18.62 1.96 -1.63
N GLU A 36 -19.26 1.12 -0.82
CA GLU A 36 -19.67 1.45 0.55
C GLU A 36 -18.50 1.65 1.52
N GLU A 37 -17.31 1.11 1.24
CA GLU A 37 -16.16 1.14 2.14
C GLU A 37 -14.98 1.95 1.57
N LEU A 38 -14.79 1.95 0.25
CA LEU A 38 -13.59 2.44 -0.42
C LEU A 38 -13.92 3.45 -1.54
N VAL A 39 -12.99 4.36 -1.77
CA VAL A 39 -13.00 5.31 -2.89
C VAL A 39 -11.64 5.30 -3.57
N CYS A 40 -11.63 5.23 -4.90
CA CYS A 40 -10.46 5.34 -5.75
C CYS A 40 -10.57 6.57 -6.64
N PHE A 41 -9.55 7.42 -6.61
CA PHE A 41 -9.51 8.67 -7.35
C PHE A 41 -8.11 8.94 -7.90
N LYS A 42 -8.02 9.87 -8.85
CA LYS A 42 -6.75 10.23 -9.49
C LYS A 42 -5.90 11.10 -8.57
N ASP A 43 -4.61 10.82 -8.53
CA ASP A 43 -3.65 11.68 -7.82
C ASP A 43 -3.47 13.00 -8.57
N ILE A 44 -3.44 14.11 -7.84
CA ILE A 44 -3.26 15.47 -8.39
C ILE A 44 -1.83 15.73 -8.86
N GLU A 45 -0.85 15.03 -8.29
CA GLU A 45 0.57 15.08 -8.63
C GLU A 45 1.04 13.68 -9.08
N PRO A 46 0.64 13.23 -10.28
CA PRO A 46 0.88 11.86 -10.72
C PRO A 46 2.37 11.57 -10.93
N ALA A 47 2.90 10.56 -10.22
CA ALA A 47 4.28 10.09 -10.36
C ALA A 47 4.48 9.10 -11.52
N ALA A 48 3.39 8.59 -12.09
CA ALA A 48 3.34 7.69 -13.24
C ALA A 48 2.11 8.06 -14.12
N PRO A 49 2.06 7.63 -15.39
CA PRO A 49 0.92 7.92 -16.28
C PRO A 49 -0.45 7.55 -15.67
N HIS A 50 -0.49 6.46 -14.91
CA HIS A 50 -1.60 6.08 -14.07
C HIS A 50 -1.12 6.10 -12.62
N HIS A 51 -1.50 7.15 -11.89
CA HIS A 51 -1.27 7.28 -10.45
C HIS A 51 -2.61 7.53 -9.77
N TYR A 52 -3.09 6.53 -9.04
CA TYR A 52 -4.37 6.58 -8.35
C TYR A 52 -4.19 6.31 -6.87
N LEU A 53 -5.11 6.84 -6.07
CA LEU A 53 -5.17 6.64 -4.64
C LEU A 53 -6.45 5.88 -4.29
N VAL A 54 -6.31 4.77 -3.57
CA VAL A 54 -7.44 4.08 -2.95
C VAL A 54 -7.46 4.40 -1.46
N VAL A 55 -8.58 4.91 -0.96
CA VAL A 55 -8.77 5.30 0.45
C VAL A 55 -10.00 4.63 1.05
N PRO A 56 -9.99 4.25 2.33
CA PRO A 56 -11.21 3.91 3.05
C PRO A 56 -12.02 5.16 3.38
N ARG A 57 -13.36 5.02 3.41
CA ARG A 57 -14.25 6.07 3.93
C ARG A 57 -14.02 6.33 5.41
N LYS A 58 -13.73 5.26 6.17
CA LYS A 58 -13.32 5.37 7.57
C LYS A 58 -11.92 5.98 7.66
N HIS A 59 -11.76 7.04 8.45
CA HIS A 59 -10.45 7.62 8.71
C HIS A 59 -9.55 6.65 9.48
N ILE A 60 -8.40 6.34 8.90
CA ILE A 60 -7.31 5.56 9.50
C ILE A 60 -6.04 6.32 9.20
N THR A 61 -5.25 6.72 10.19
CA THR A 61 -4.13 7.67 10.00
C THR A 61 -3.12 7.21 8.94
N SER A 62 -2.68 5.95 8.98
CA SER A 62 -1.71 5.43 8.01
C SER A 62 -1.66 3.90 8.03
N CYS A 63 -0.84 3.30 7.16
CA CYS A 63 -0.60 1.86 7.18
C CYS A 63 0.04 1.36 8.50
N LEU A 64 0.68 2.24 9.28
CA LEU A 64 1.26 1.92 10.59
C LEU A 64 0.18 1.74 11.67
N SER A 65 -1.02 2.27 11.45
CA SER A 65 -2.18 2.11 12.36
C SER A 65 -2.92 0.78 12.13
N LEU A 66 -2.50 -0.01 11.14
CA LEU A 66 -3.15 -1.26 10.80
C LEU A 66 -2.73 -2.40 11.75
N HIS A 67 -3.64 -3.36 11.91
CA HIS A 67 -3.43 -4.57 12.72
C HIS A 67 -4.00 -5.77 11.96
N ARG A 68 -3.83 -6.98 12.48
CA ARG A 68 -4.27 -8.24 11.83
C ARG A 68 -5.73 -8.25 11.34
N GLY A 69 -6.62 -7.50 12.01
CA GLY A 69 -8.03 -7.38 11.60
C GLY A 69 -8.23 -6.60 10.31
N HIS A 70 -7.25 -5.78 9.90
CA HIS A 70 -7.29 -4.96 8.70
C HIS A 70 -6.67 -5.65 7.46
N THR A 71 -6.22 -6.90 7.55
CA THR A 71 -5.67 -7.61 6.38
C THR A 71 -6.65 -7.66 5.21
N GLY A 72 -7.94 -7.88 5.48
CA GLY A 72 -8.98 -7.88 4.45
C GLY A 72 -9.25 -6.50 3.84
N LEU A 73 -9.07 -5.42 4.61
CA LEU A 73 -9.17 -4.06 4.09
C LEU A 73 -8.08 -3.79 3.04
N VAL A 74 -6.82 -4.11 3.36
CA VAL A 74 -5.69 -3.91 2.43
C VAL A 74 -5.87 -4.72 1.15
N GLU A 75 -6.41 -5.94 1.26
CA GLU A 75 -6.73 -6.79 0.12
C GLU A 75 -7.78 -6.15 -0.79
N ARG A 76 -8.90 -5.68 -0.24
CA ARG A 76 -9.94 -4.99 -1.01
C ARG A 76 -9.44 -3.69 -1.65
N MET A 77 -8.58 -2.94 -0.96
CA MET A 77 -7.94 -1.75 -1.54
C MET A 77 -7.10 -2.11 -2.78
N ALA A 78 -6.31 -3.19 -2.70
CA ALA A 78 -5.51 -3.66 -3.82
C ALA A 78 -6.36 -4.20 -4.98
N GLU A 79 -7.46 -4.89 -4.68
CA GLU A 79 -8.43 -5.36 -5.67
C GLU A 79 -9.09 -4.20 -6.42
N MET A 80 -9.54 -3.16 -5.70
CA MET A 80 -10.11 -1.95 -6.30
C MET A 80 -9.09 -1.25 -7.19
N GLY A 81 -7.85 -1.07 -6.74
CA GLY A 81 -6.78 -0.47 -7.54
C GLY A 81 -6.50 -1.23 -8.84
N LYS A 82 -6.37 -2.57 -8.75
CA LYS A 82 -6.19 -3.44 -9.92
C LYS A 82 -7.41 -3.40 -10.85
N ALA A 83 -8.63 -3.28 -10.31
CA ALA A 83 -9.83 -3.15 -11.11
C ALA A 83 -9.85 -1.83 -11.89
N VAL A 84 -9.50 -0.70 -11.25
CA VAL A 84 -9.40 0.59 -11.92
C VAL A 84 -8.34 0.57 -13.03
N LEU A 85 -7.18 -0.05 -12.81
CA LEU A 85 -6.18 -0.20 -13.86
C LEU A 85 -6.73 -0.96 -15.09
N ARG A 86 -7.49 -2.04 -14.87
CA ARG A 86 -8.15 -2.78 -15.96
C ARG A 86 -9.20 -1.94 -16.67
N ASP A 87 -10.01 -1.21 -15.92
CA ASP A 87 -11.04 -0.30 -16.47
C ASP A 87 -10.39 0.79 -17.34
N GLN A 88 -9.13 1.15 -17.07
CA GLN A 88 -8.30 2.10 -17.82
C GLN A 88 -7.47 1.46 -18.95
N GLY A 89 -7.70 0.18 -19.26
CA GLY A 89 -7.05 -0.53 -20.38
C GLY A 89 -5.65 -1.07 -20.07
N ILE A 90 -5.18 -1.01 -18.82
CA ILE A 90 -3.91 -1.61 -18.42
C ILE A 90 -4.08 -3.11 -18.24
N THR A 91 -3.43 -3.87 -19.11
CA THR A 91 -3.51 -5.35 -19.13
C THR A 91 -2.24 -6.01 -18.57
N ASP A 92 -1.09 -5.35 -18.65
CA ASP A 92 0.15 -5.86 -18.05
C ASP A 92 0.21 -5.57 -16.55
N MET A 93 -0.32 -6.49 -15.76
CA MET A 93 -0.30 -6.43 -14.30
C MET A 93 1.09 -6.71 -13.68
N LYS A 94 2.12 -6.96 -14.50
CA LYS A 94 3.50 -7.14 -14.01
C LYS A 94 4.25 -5.81 -13.90
N ASP A 95 3.83 -4.79 -14.66
CA ASP A 95 4.43 -3.45 -14.65
C ASP A 95 3.60 -2.48 -13.80
N ILE A 96 3.16 -2.92 -12.62
CA ILE A 96 2.38 -2.11 -11.67
C ILE A 96 3.03 -2.13 -10.29
N GLN A 97 2.83 -1.06 -9.52
CA GLN A 97 3.26 -1.00 -8.13
C GLN A 97 2.12 -0.53 -7.24
N LEU A 98 1.80 -1.34 -6.23
CA LEU A 98 0.77 -1.05 -5.24
C LEU A 98 1.40 -1.03 -3.85
N GLY A 99 1.20 0.06 -3.11
CA GLY A 99 1.72 0.16 -1.76
C GLY A 99 1.45 1.48 -1.07
N PHE A 100 2.05 1.65 0.10
CA PHE A 100 1.78 2.74 1.03
C PHE A 100 3.09 3.45 1.36
N HIS A 101 3.05 4.78 1.40
CA HIS A 101 4.09 5.53 2.07
C HIS A 101 3.95 5.42 3.59
N GLN A 102 5.08 5.50 4.30
CA GLN A 102 5.15 5.49 5.75
C GLN A 102 5.64 6.86 6.26
N ALA A 103 5.12 7.30 7.41
CA ALA A 103 5.59 8.52 8.06
C ALA A 103 7.12 8.46 8.29
N PRO A 104 7.86 9.56 8.10
CA PRO A 104 7.38 10.93 7.84
C PRO A 104 7.10 11.27 6.36
N TYR A 105 7.08 10.28 5.45
CA TYR A 105 6.94 10.49 4.00
C TYR A 105 5.51 10.39 3.49
N ILE A 106 4.53 10.84 4.29
CA ILE A 106 3.10 10.88 3.90
C ILE A 106 2.68 12.35 3.78
N SER A 107 1.98 12.69 2.70
CA SER A 107 1.44 14.04 2.49
C SER A 107 0.13 14.25 3.25
N VAL A 108 -0.70 13.20 3.36
CA VAL A 108 -1.99 13.22 4.05
C VAL A 108 -2.04 12.07 5.06
N GLU A 109 -2.40 12.41 6.30
CA GLU A 109 -2.57 11.45 7.41
C GLU A 109 -3.92 10.71 7.34
N HIS A 110 -4.17 10.07 6.20
CA HIS A 110 -5.31 9.18 5.97
C HIS A 110 -4.83 8.03 5.10
N LEU A 111 -5.13 6.79 5.46
CA LEU A 111 -4.65 5.59 4.79
C LEU A 111 -4.97 5.64 3.30
N HIS A 112 -3.93 5.69 2.47
CA HIS A 112 -4.08 5.69 1.02
C HIS A 112 -3.11 4.71 0.38
N LEU A 113 -3.64 3.85 -0.46
CA LEU A 113 -2.86 2.95 -1.29
C LEU A 113 -2.54 3.66 -2.62
N HIS A 114 -1.27 3.82 -2.91
CA HIS A 114 -0.82 4.24 -4.24
C HIS A 114 -0.95 3.09 -5.21
N VAL A 115 -1.54 3.37 -6.37
CA VAL A 115 -1.68 2.46 -7.50
C VAL A 115 -0.97 3.10 -8.68
N LEU A 116 0.19 2.54 -9.05
CA LEU A 116 1.09 3.09 -10.07
C LEU A 116 1.17 2.15 -11.28
N ALA A 117 1.01 2.70 -12.48
CA ALA A 117 1.30 2.00 -13.73
C ALA A 117 1.63 2.98 -14.88
N PRO A 118 2.45 2.56 -15.85
CA PRO A 118 3.48 1.53 -15.74
C PRO A 118 4.62 1.98 -14.82
N THR A 119 5.21 1.07 -14.03
CA THR A 119 6.34 1.39 -13.13
C THR A 119 7.61 1.78 -13.88
N THR A 120 7.75 1.30 -15.12
CA THR A 120 8.83 1.68 -16.03
C THR A 120 8.82 3.16 -16.39
N LYS A 121 7.68 3.85 -16.26
CA LYS A 121 7.53 5.29 -16.54
C LYS A 121 7.38 6.16 -15.27
N ILE A 122 7.71 5.63 -14.10
CA ILE A 122 7.81 6.46 -12.89
C ILE A 122 8.90 7.52 -13.10
N ILE A 123 8.56 8.78 -12.84
CA ILE A 123 9.46 9.92 -13.04
C ILE A 123 10.70 9.75 -12.14
N TRP A 124 11.88 10.09 -12.66
CA TRP A 124 13.17 9.79 -12.02
C TRP A 124 13.31 10.34 -10.60
N ASP A 125 12.82 11.57 -10.36
CA ASP A 125 12.81 12.21 -9.05
C ASP A 125 11.89 11.48 -8.06
N GLN A 126 10.68 11.10 -8.51
CA GLN A 126 9.69 10.35 -7.75
C GLN A 126 10.18 8.92 -7.42
N ARG A 127 10.97 8.31 -8.31
CA ARG A 127 11.52 6.95 -8.12
C ARG A 127 12.32 6.79 -6.82
N ASN A 128 12.94 7.87 -6.33
CA ASN A 128 13.69 7.84 -5.08
C ASN A 128 12.80 8.10 -3.85
N MET A 129 11.67 8.79 -3.99
CA MET A 129 10.68 8.96 -2.91
C MET A 129 10.05 7.62 -2.50
N PHE A 130 9.87 6.70 -3.45
CA PHE A 130 9.34 5.36 -3.19
C PHE A 130 10.34 4.38 -2.55
N LYS A 131 11.62 4.72 -2.33
CA LYS A 131 12.62 3.73 -1.88
C LYS A 131 12.84 3.64 -0.36
N PRO A 132 12.93 4.73 0.42
CA PRO A 132 13.26 4.60 1.85
C PRO A 132 12.04 4.26 2.73
N ALA A 133 10.81 4.47 2.26
CA ALA A 133 9.60 4.39 3.09
C ALA A 133 8.32 3.93 2.37
N PHE A 134 8.45 3.14 1.30
CA PHE A 134 7.28 2.54 0.62
C PHE A 134 7.17 1.06 0.94
N VAL A 135 6.01 0.63 1.45
CA VAL A 135 5.70 -0.76 1.72
C VAL A 135 4.67 -1.27 0.71
N THR A 136 4.98 -2.37 0.03
CA THR A 136 4.03 -2.96 -0.92
C THR A 136 2.82 -3.54 -0.19
N GLU A 137 1.65 -3.57 -0.84
CA GLU A 137 0.43 -4.15 -0.27
C GLU A 137 0.65 -5.60 0.17
N GLU A 138 1.41 -6.38 -0.60
CA GLU A 138 1.68 -7.79 -0.32
C GLU A 138 2.55 -7.96 0.93
N CYS A 139 3.61 -7.15 1.06
CA CYS A 139 4.48 -7.14 2.22
C CYS A 139 3.71 -6.75 3.49
N LEU A 140 2.88 -5.71 3.38
CA LEU A 140 2.01 -5.26 4.46
C LEU A 140 1.02 -6.35 4.89
N ARG A 141 0.29 -6.98 3.94
CA ARG A 141 -0.64 -8.06 4.25
C ARG A 141 0.06 -9.23 4.95
N LYS A 142 1.26 -9.62 4.50
CA LYS A 142 2.05 -10.67 5.15
C LYS A 142 2.44 -10.27 6.58
N HIS A 143 2.96 -9.06 6.77
CA HIS A 143 3.31 -8.54 8.09
C HIS A 143 2.11 -8.57 9.06
N LEU A 144 0.93 -8.15 8.61
CA LEU A 144 -0.30 -8.15 9.42
C LEU A 144 -0.74 -9.57 9.81
N LYS A 145 -0.48 -10.58 8.96
CA LYS A 145 -0.81 -11.99 9.24
C LYS A 145 0.14 -12.62 10.26
N ASP A 146 1.45 -12.37 10.11
CA ASP A 146 2.51 -13.13 10.78
C ASP A 146 2.86 -12.61 12.19
N LYS A 147 2.22 -11.53 12.68
CA LYS A 147 2.61 -10.81 13.91
C LYS A 147 4.11 -10.46 13.93
N ALA A 148 4.69 -10.19 12.77
CA ALA A 148 6.09 -9.79 12.66
C ALA A 148 6.32 -8.48 13.45
N PRO A 149 7.54 -8.22 13.96
CA PRO A 149 7.87 -6.98 14.67
C PRO A 149 7.46 -5.75 13.84
N PRO A 150 7.07 -4.63 14.49
CA PRO A 150 6.40 -3.49 13.85
C PRO A 150 7.15 -3.06 12.59
N LEU A 151 6.40 -2.58 11.58
CA LEU A 151 6.88 -2.03 10.30
C LEU A 151 7.82 -0.82 10.52
N LYS A 152 8.97 -1.04 11.14
CA LYS A 152 10.05 -0.07 11.21
C LYS A 152 10.91 -0.32 9.99
N TYR A 153 10.71 0.52 8.98
CA TYR A 153 11.60 0.72 7.86
C TYR A 153 12.08 -0.60 7.26
N CYS A 154 11.26 -1.22 6.40
CA CYS A 154 11.73 -2.31 5.56
C CYS A 154 12.69 -1.73 4.50
N LEU A 155 13.88 -1.32 4.94
CA LEU A 155 14.97 -0.75 4.13
C LEU A 155 15.76 -1.82 3.38
N THR A 156 15.41 -3.09 3.56
CA THR A 156 16.10 -4.20 2.91
C THR A 156 15.06 -5.12 2.32
N ASP A 157 14.92 -5.01 1.00
CA ASP A 157 14.54 -6.06 0.08
C ASP A 157 13.69 -7.19 0.66
N CYS A 158 12.45 -7.25 0.19
CA CYS A 158 11.53 -8.37 0.30
C CYS A 158 12.05 -9.64 -0.45
N PHE A 159 13.33 -9.97 -0.36
CA PHE A 159 13.93 -11.23 -0.83
C PHE A 159 13.79 -12.36 0.21
N SER A 160 13.64 -12.04 1.49
CA SER A 160 13.49 -13.06 2.55
C SER A 160 12.12 -13.76 2.54
N CYS A 161 11.10 -13.19 1.88
CA CYS A 161 9.80 -13.84 1.73
C CYS A 161 9.80 -15.03 0.76
N LEU A 162 10.80 -15.15 -0.12
CA LEU A 162 10.87 -16.22 -1.13
C LEU A 162 11.35 -17.58 -0.57
N ARG A 163 11.78 -17.65 0.69
CA ARG A 163 12.35 -18.89 1.30
C ARG A 163 11.47 -19.55 2.36
N ALA A 164 10.21 -19.17 2.48
CA ALA A 164 9.30 -19.72 3.50
C ALA A 164 8.24 -20.71 2.94
N THR A 165 8.49 -21.34 1.79
CA THR A 165 7.70 -22.47 1.29
C THR A 165 8.58 -23.67 0.97
N SER A 166 9.21 -24.26 1.98
CA SER A 166 9.71 -25.64 1.94
C SER A 166 9.84 -26.15 3.38
N SER A 167 8.78 -26.75 3.91
CA SER A 167 8.87 -27.57 5.11
C SER A 167 9.09 -29.03 4.72
N GLN A 168 10.09 -29.64 5.38
CA GLN A 168 10.28 -31.07 5.67
C GLN A 168 11.31 -31.89 4.86
N GLY A 169 12.14 -32.61 5.62
CA GLY A 169 13.16 -33.59 5.20
C GLY A 169 14.58 -33.03 5.32
N GLY A 170 15.44 -33.35 6.28
CA GLY A 170 15.69 -34.64 6.94
C GLY A 170 17.00 -35.23 6.42
N LEU A 171 18.09 -35.03 7.17
CA LEU A 171 19.42 -35.69 7.18
C LEU A 171 19.82 -36.64 6.02
N SER A 172 21.01 -36.41 5.43
CA SER A 172 22.20 -37.30 5.53
C SER A 172 23.21 -37.05 4.39
N GLU A 173 24.49 -36.99 4.76
CA GLU A 173 25.66 -36.98 3.87
C GLU A 173 25.72 -38.23 2.98
N LYS A 174 26.23 -38.08 1.75
CA LYS A 174 27.25 -38.94 1.10
C LYS A 174 27.60 -38.49 -0.32
N GLN A 175 28.82 -37.97 -0.45
CA GLN A 175 29.89 -38.40 -1.37
C GLN A 175 29.57 -38.95 -2.78
N THR A 176 30.31 -38.37 -3.75
CA THR A 176 30.96 -38.98 -4.94
C THR A 176 30.25 -39.07 -6.30
N SER A 177 30.98 -38.54 -7.30
CA SER A 177 31.30 -39.15 -8.60
C SER A 177 30.58 -38.65 -9.88
N GLN A 178 31.40 -37.99 -10.72
CA GLN A 178 31.52 -38.10 -12.19
C GLN A 178 30.26 -37.96 -13.08
N ARG A 179 30.28 -37.02 -14.04
CA ARG A 179 30.81 -37.19 -15.41
C ARG A 179 30.59 -35.94 -16.28
N ARG A 180 31.59 -35.64 -17.10
CA ARG A 180 31.60 -34.83 -18.34
C ARG A 180 30.34 -35.08 -19.18
N ILE A 181 29.76 -34.02 -19.76
CA ILE A 181 29.95 -33.55 -21.16
C ILE A 181 29.84 -32.02 -21.13
#